data_AF-A0A511R371-F1
#
_entry.id   AF-A0A511R371-F1
#
_cell.length_a   1.000
_cell.length_b   1.000
_cell.length_c   1.000
_cell.angle_alpha   90.00
_cell.angle_beta   90.00
_cell.angle_gamma   90.00
#
_symmetry.space_group_name_H-M   'P 1'
#
loop_
_entity.id
_entity.type
_entity.pdbx_description
1 polymer ?
#
loop_
_entity_poly.entity_id
_entity_poly.type
_entity_poly.pdbx_seq_one_letter_code
_entity_poly.pdbx_strand_id
1 'polypeptide(L)'
;MSIRGGAMHKPVGISIVELLVALAIIGIAFVPLVLSQLSSLRASAQTGLVSQVKAAATAELERQTALVLQVETPPSSNSLRDDISANKSFYFVDYFYSCPNPPVALPTPSSNSSRTALRSGISCDNGSGTTNNQITTRWSVARESGLLGEGLIIITVTATHSRGPTVTLVNRISCYDVFPSPTSDAPAPCPTPAGGP
;
A
#
# COMPACT_ATOMS: atom_id res chain seq x y z
N MET A 1 -20.04 18.81 91.28
CA MET A 1 -20.82 18.09 90.24
C MET A 1 -20.05 18.24 88.94
N SER A 2 -19.27 17.25 88.48
CA SER A 2 -19.69 16.06 87.71
C SER A 2 -20.64 16.47 86.57
N ILE A 3 -20.31 16.30 85.28
CA ILE A 3 -20.29 15.00 84.59
C ILE A 3 -19.21 14.94 83.47
N ARG A 4 -18.45 13.84 83.47
CA ARG A 4 -17.63 13.28 82.37
C ARG A 4 -18.51 12.84 81.20
N GLY A 5 -17.97 12.86 79.97
CA GLY A 5 -18.60 12.08 78.89
C GLY A 5 -17.86 12.12 77.56
N GLY A 6 -16.61 11.65 77.53
CA GLY A 6 -15.92 11.36 76.26
C GLY A 6 -16.67 10.26 75.50
N ALA A 7 -17.08 10.58 74.26
CA ALA A 7 -17.67 9.62 73.35
C ALA A 7 -16.60 8.63 72.90
N MET A 8 -16.63 7.45 73.51
CA MET A 8 -15.83 6.29 73.11
C MET A 8 -16.43 5.72 71.82
N HIS A 9 -15.80 6.01 70.69
CA HIS A 9 -16.05 5.31 69.42
C HIS A 9 -15.75 3.82 69.63
N LYS A 10 -16.79 2.98 69.55
CA LYS A 10 -16.66 1.52 69.55
C LYS A 10 -16.10 1.10 68.18
N PRO A 11 -14.94 0.43 68.09
CA PRO A 11 -14.57 -0.27 66.87
C PRO A 11 -15.51 -1.47 66.73
N VAL A 12 -16.48 -1.38 65.81
CA VAL A 12 -17.27 -2.54 65.38
C VAL A 12 -16.31 -3.43 64.60
N GLY A 13 -16.03 -4.63 65.11
CA GLY A 13 -15.24 -5.62 64.40
C GLY A 13 -15.96 -6.02 63.12
N ILE A 14 -15.29 -5.89 61.97
CA ILE A 14 -15.78 -6.31 60.67
C ILE A 14 -16.28 -7.76 60.76
N SER A 15 -17.54 -7.98 60.38
CA SER A 15 -18.08 -9.32 60.19
C SER A 15 -17.47 -9.96 58.94
N ILE A 16 -17.16 -11.26 58.98
CA ILE A 16 -16.66 -12.03 57.82
C ILE A 16 -17.57 -11.86 56.59
N VAL A 17 -18.87 -11.74 56.80
CA VAL A 17 -19.86 -11.55 55.72
C VAL A 17 -19.68 -10.17 55.07
N GLU A 18 -19.41 -9.13 55.86
CA GLU A 18 -19.22 -7.76 55.39
C GLU A 18 -17.91 -7.62 54.62
N LEU A 19 -16.86 -8.32 55.06
CA LEU A 19 -15.60 -8.44 54.33
C LEU A 19 -15.79 -9.13 52.97
N LEU A 20 -16.55 -10.23 52.94
CA LEU A 20 -16.83 -10.99 51.70
C LEU A 20 -17.64 -10.15 50.70
N VAL A 21 -18.66 -9.43 51.17
CA VAL A 21 -19.46 -8.54 50.33
C VAL A 21 -18.61 -7.38 49.81
N ALA A 22 -17.78 -6.76 50.65
CA ALA A 22 -16.87 -5.70 50.22
C ALA A 22 -15.86 -6.20 49.16
N LEU A 23 -15.27 -7.38 49.35
CA LEU A 23 -14.35 -7.99 48.40
C LEU A 23 -15.03 -8.31 47.06
N ALA A 24 -16.28 -8.80 47.11
CA ALA A 24 -17.06 -9.10 45.91
C ALA A 24 -17.38 -7.83 45.10
N ILE A 25 -17.78 -6.75 45.77
CA ILE A 25 -18.06 -5.46 45.11
C ILE A 25 -16.78 -4.89 44.45
N ILE A 26 -15.64 -4.96 45.15
CA ILE A 26 -14.35 -4.55 44.60
C ILE A 26 -13.99 -5.40 43.38
N GLY A 27 -14.16 -6.71 43.45
CA GLY A 27 -13.89 -7.63 42.33
C GLY A 27 -14.74 -7.31 41.09
N ILE A 28 -16.05 -7.11 41.26
CA ILE A 28 -16.96 -6.79 40.16
C ILE A 28 -16.63 -5.43 39.54
N ALA A 29 -16.19 -4.45 40.32
CA ALA A 29 -15.81 -3.13 39.82
C ALA A 29 -14.44 -3.14 39.11
N PHE A 30 -13.47 -3.91 39.61
CA PHE A 30 -12.08 -3.86 39.11
C PHE A 30 -11.85 -4.68 37.84
N VAL A 31 -12.57 -5.79 37.67
CA VAL A 31 -12.48 -6.64 36.46
C VAL A 31 -12.75 -5.87 35.15
N PRO A 32 -13.84 -5.11 35.00
CA PRO A 32 -14.09 -4.37 33.75
C PRO A 32 -13.06 -3.28 33.49
N LEU A 33 -12.51 -2.64 34.54
CA LEU A 33 -11.43 -1.65 34.41
C LEU A 33 -10.15 -2.27 33.82
N VAL A 34 -9.73 -3.43 34.32
CA VAL A 34 -8.56 -4.15 33.81
C VAL A 34 -8.77 -4.62 32.37
N LEU A 35 -9.95 -5.19 32.07
CA LEU A 35 -10.30 -5.62 30.72
C LEU A 35 -10.33 -4.44 29.73
N SER A 36 -10.83 -3.28 30.15
CA SER A 36 -10.82 -2.06 29.34
C SER A 36 -9.40 -1.57 29.04
N GLN A 37 -8.51 -1.58 30.04
CA GLN A 37 -7.11 -1.17 29.85
C GLN A 37 -6.35 -2.12 28.92
N LEU A 38 -6.56 -3.44 29.06
CA LEU A 38 -5.97 -4.44 28.17
C LEU A 38 -6.46 -4.29 26.74
N SER A 39 -7.74 -3.99 26.55
CA SER A 39 -8.32 -3.75 25.23
C SER A 39 -7.71 -2.52 24.56
N SER A 40 -7.55 -1.43 25.32
CA SER A 40 -6.89 -0.20 24.83
C SER A 40 -5.42 -0.44 24.48
N LEU A 41 -4.68 -1.21 25.28
CA LEU A 41 -3.28 -1.56 25.00
C LEU A 41 -3.16 -2.39 23.71
N ARG A 42 -4.03 -3.37 23.53
CA ARG A 42 -4.05 -4.21 22.32
C ARG A 42 -4.40 -3.39 21.08
N ALA A 43 -5.38 -2.49 21.18
CA ALA A 43 -5.75 -1.59 20.10
C ALA A 43 -4.61 -0.63 19.71
N SER A 44 -3.94 -0.04 20.71
CA SER A 44 -2.79 0.84 20.48
C SER A 44 -1.61 0.10 19.84
N ALA A 45 -1.30 -1.11 20.32
CA ALA A 45 -0.24 -1.92 19.72
C ALA A 45 -0.55 -2.29 18.26
N GLN A 46 -1.80 -2.69 17.96
CA GLN A 46 -2.23 -3.00 16.59
C GLN A 46 -2.15 -1.78 15.67
N THR A 47 -2.51 -0.59 16.14
CA THR A 47 -2.45 0.65 15.36
C THR A 47 -1.00 0.99 14.96
N GLY A 48 -0.05 0.82 15.89
CA GLY A 48 1.37 1.00 15.58
C GLY A 48 1.87 0.05 14.49
N LEU A 49 1.46 -1.22 14.55
CA LEU A 49 1.83 -2.21 13.53
C LEU A 49 1.21 -1.89 12.16
N VAL A 50 -0.08 -1.52 12.13
CA VAL A 50 -0.76 -1.12 10.89
C VAL A 50 -0.08 0.09 10.26
N SER A 51 0.32 1.07 11.07
CA SER A 51 1.05 2.25 10.57
C SER A 51 2.38 1.87 9.91
N GLN A 52 3.15 0.95 10.51
CA GLN A 52 4.41 0.48 9.93
C GLN A 52 4.19 -0.30 8.64
N VAL A 53 3.18 -1.18 8.61
CA VAL A 53 2.80 -1.94 7.41
C VAL A 53 2.37 -1.01 6.28
N LYS A 54 1.58 0.00 6.59
CA LYS A 54 1.16 1.01 5.61
C LYS A 54 2.36 1.79 5.07
N ALA A 55 3.28 2.23 5.93
CA ALA A 55 4.48 2.93 5.49
C ALA A 55 5.35 2.07 4.56
N ALA A 56 5.52 0.78 4.87
CA ALA A 56 6.24 -0.16 4.00
C ALA A 56 5.51 -0.39 2.66
N ALA A 57 4.18 -0.53 2.67
CA ALA A 57 3.37 -0.63 1.45
C ALA A 57 3.49 0.63 0.59
N THR A 58 3.42 1.81 1.20
CA THR A 58 3.54 3.10 0.50
C THR A 58 4.92 3.26 -0.12
N ALA A 59 5.99 2.98 0.62
CA ALA A 59 7.36 3.07 0.08
C ALA A 59 7.56 2.16 -1.14
N GLU A 60 7.03 0.93 -1.10
CA GLU A 60 7.12 0.01 -2.24
C GLU A 60 6.22 0.47 -3.40
N LEU A 61 5.02 0.97 -3.13
CA LEU A 61 4.12 1.51 -4.16
C LEU A 61 4.74 2.70 -4.89
N GLU A 62 5.37 3.61 -4.16
CA GLU A 62 6.10 4.76 -4.72
C GLU A 62 7.28 4.29 -5.57
N ARG A 63 8.05 3.30 -5.10
CA ARG A 63 9.16 2.71 -5.86
C ARG A 63 8.69 2.13 -7.18
N GLN A 64 7.61 1.34 -7.18
CA GLN A 64 7.06 0.76 -8.41
C GLN A 64 6.48 1.83 -9.34
N THR A 65 5.78 2.81 -8.78
CA THR A 65 5.25 3.95 -9.53
C THR A 65 6.37 4.71 -10.25
N ALA A 66 7.50 4.94 -9.56
CA ALA A 66 8.67 5.61 -10.14
C ALA A 66 9.29 4.82 -11.29
N LEU A 67 9.32 3.48 -11.21
CA LEU A 67 9.83 2.63 -12.29
C LEU A 67 8.91 2.65 -13.52
N VAL A 68 7.59 2.62 -13.31
CA VAL A 68 6.61 2.67 -14.42
C VAL A 68 6.65 4.04 -15.12
N LEU A 69 6.80 5.12 -14.37
CA LEU A 69 6.85 6.49 -14.89
C LEU A 69 8.24 6.93 -15.34
N GLN A 70 9.24 6.05 -15.30
CA GLN A 70 10.61 6.37 -15.70
C GLN A 70 10.68 6.74 -17.19
N VAL A 71 11.45 7.78 -17.49
CA VAL A 71 11.73 8.23 -18.86
C VAL A 71 13.23 8.34 -19.04
N GLU A 72 13.72 7.82 -20.16
CA GLU A 72 15.13 7.92 -20.52
C GLU A 72 15.30 8.37 -21.96
N THR A 73 16.48 8.91 -22.25
CA THR A 73 16.94 9.09 -23.62
C THR A 73 17.35 7.71 -24.14
N PRO A 74 16.72 7.19 -25.20
CA PRO A 74 17.02 5.85 -25.68
C PRO A 74 18.47 5.77 -26.16
N PRO A 75 19.11 4.59 -26.08
CA PRO A 75 20.40 4.37 -26.72
C PRO A 75 20.32 4.67 -28.22
N SER A 76 21.47 4.93 -28.85
CA SER A 76 21.56 5.29 -30.28
C SER A 76 20.89 4.29 -31.24
N SER A 77 20.60 3.08 -30.78
CA SER A 77 19.71 2.12 -31.45
C SER A 77 18.25 2.57 -31.33
N ASN A 78 17.67 2.97 -32.46
CA ASN A 78 16.31 3.54 -32.56
C ASN A 78 15.15 2.64 -32.05
N SER A 79 15.39 1.39 -31.64
CA SER A 79 14.35 0.36 -31.38
C SER A 79 13.52 0.54 -30.11
N LEU A 80 13.95 1.37 -29.16
CA LEU A 80 13.20 1.68 -27.93
C LEU A 80 12.58 3.08 -27.93
N ARG A 81 12.79 3.86 -29.00
CA ARG A 81 12.41 5.27 -29.02
C ARG A 81 10.93 5.45 -29.31
N ASP A 82 10.23 6.07 -28.37
CA ASP A 82 8.79 6.33 -28.43
C ASP A 82 8.46 7.67 -29.09
N ASP A 83 9.31 8.67 -28.83
CA ASP A 83 9.20 10.00 -29.42
C ASP A 83 10.52 10.34 -30.12
N ILE A 84 10.48 10.38 -31.46
CA ILE A 84 11.62 10.72 -32.30
C ILE A 84 12.03 12.19 -32.12
N SER A 85 11.05 13.09 -31.96
CA SER A 85 11.29 14.54 -31.89
C SER A 85 11.95 14.95 -30.58
N ALA A 86 11.47 14.39 -29.46
CA ALA A 86 12.01 14.65 -28.13
C ALA A 86 13.15 13.69 -27.75
N ASN A 87 13.44 12.68 -28.59
CA ASN A 87 14.35 11.58 -28.33
C ASN A 87 14.12 10.95 -26.95
N LYS A 88 12.88 10.50 -26.69
CA LYS A 88 12.46 9.93 -25.41
C LYS A 88 12.00 8.48 -25.56
N SER A 89 12.18 7.73 -24.48
CA SER A 89 11.62 6.41 -24.31
C SER A 89 11.01 6.29 -22.92
N PHE A 90 9.78 5.81 -22.87
CA PHE A 90 8.98 5.70 -21.65
C PHE A 90 8.93 4.23 -21.21
N TYR A 91 9.25 3.99 -19.93
CA TYR A 91 9.08 2.68 -19.31
C TYR A 91 7.62 2.27 -19.22
N PHE A 92 6.70 3.24 -19.19
CA PHE A 92 5.27 3.01 -19.20
C PHE A 92 4.86 2.02 -20.29
N VAL A 93 5.37 2.21 -21.51
CA VAL A 93 5.08 1.33 -22.65
C VAL A 93 5.63 -0.08 -22.41
N ASP A 94 6.83 -0.22 -21.82
CA ASP A 94 7.36 -1.55 -21.51
C ASP A 94 6.47 -2.30 -20.54
N TYR A 95 6.07 -1.67 -19.45
CA TYR A 95 5.16 -2.28 -18.49
C TYR A 95 3.78 -2.55 -19.11
N PHE A 96 3.26 -1.63 -19.92
CA PHE A 96 1.94 -1.78 -20.56
C PHE A 96 1.87 -2.99 -21.50
N TYR A 97 2.92 -3.26 -22.28
CA TYR A 97 2.94 -4.36 -23.26
C TYR A 97 3.58 -5.65 -22.72
N SER A 98 4.45 -5.58 -21.71
CA SER A 98 5.12 -6.76 -21.13
C SER A 98 4.33 -7.40 -19.98
N CYS A 99 3.53 -6.63 -19.25
CA CYS A 99 2.84 -7.10 -18.05
C CYS A 99 1.43 -7.71 -18.17
N PRO A 100 0.79 -7.84 -19.35
CA PRO A 100 -0.18 -8.90 -19.52
C PRO A 100 0.55 -10.26 -19.66
N ASN A 101 -0.03 -11.33 -19.10
CA ASN A 101 0.43 -12.70 -19.34
C ASN A 101 -0.58 -13.41 -20.27
N PRO A 102 -0.24 -13.70 -21.55
CA PRO A 102 1.03 -13.46 -22.23
C PRO A 102 1.24 -11.99 -22.67
N PRO A 103 2.49 -11.56 -22.93
CA PRO A 103 2.82 -10.22 -23.43
C PRO A 103 2.09 -9.91 -24.74
N VAL A 104 1.73 -8.64 -24.92
CA VAL A 104 1.02 -8.17 -26.12
C VAL A 104 2.02 -7.57 -27.10
N ALA A 105 1.85 -7.89 -28.38
CA ALA A 105 2.70 -7.34 -29.43
C ALA A 105 2.62 -5.81 -29.46
N LEU A 106 3.76 -5.18 -29.69
CA LEU A 106 3.82 -3.75 -29.95
C LEU A 106 3.06 -3.40 -31.23
N PRO A 107 2.37 -2.24 -31.27
CA PRO A 107 1.80 -1.74 -32.51
C PRO A 107 2.92 -1.41 -33.50
N THR A 108 2.58 -1.37 -34.79
CA THR A 108 3.52 -0.91 -35.81
C THR A 108 3.97 0.53 -35.51
N PRO A 109 5.28 0.83 -35.55
CA PRO A 109 5.78 2.16 -35.25
C PRO A 109 5.17 3.20 -36.19
N SER A 110 4.77 4.34 -35.63
CA SER A 110 4.24 5.49 -36.38
C SER A 110 5.37 6.37 -36.92
N SER A 111 5.04 7.44 -37.67
CA SER A 111 6.06 8.40 -38.13
C SER A 111 6.83 9.07 -36.99
N ASN A 112 6.27 9.08 -35.78
CA ASN A 112 6.80 9.79 -34.61
C ASN A 112 7.45 8.84 -33.58
N SER A 113 7.42 7.53 -33.83
CA SER A 113 8.00 6.48 -32.98
C SER A 113 8.87 5.54 -33.82
N SER A 114 9.96 5.04 -33.28
CA SER A 114 10.73 3.96 -33.91
C SER A 114 10.79 2.71 -33.04
N ARG A 115 9.84 2.59 -32.11
CA ARG A 115 9.80 1.47 -31.18
C ARG A 115 9.48 0.16 -31.90
N THR A 116 10.38 -0.79 -31.78
CA THR A 116 10.24 -2.15 -32.34
C THR A 116 10.54 -3.24 -31.31
N ALA A 117 10.96 -2.87 -30.10
CA ALA A 117 11.28 -3.80 -29.03
C ALA A 117 10.78 -3.30 -27.66
N LEU A 118 10.63 -4.25 -26.74
CA LEU A 118 10.43 -4.03 -25.32
C LEU A 118 11.76 -4.23 -24.59
N ARG A 119 11.97 -3.51 -23.50
CA ARG A 119 13.12 -3.69 -22.60
C ARG A 119 13.09 -5.09 -21.99
N SER A 120 14.25 -5.73 -21.91
CA SER A 120 14.41 -6.98 -21.17
C SER A 120 14.47 -6.71 -19.66
N GLY A 121 14.03 -7.67 -18.86
CA GLY A 121 14.11 -7.59 -17.39
C GLY A 121 12.98 -6.80 -16.71
N ILE A 122 11.91 -6.47 -17.44
CA ILE A 122 10.69 -5.93 -16.83
C ILE A 122 10.04 -7.01 -15.97
N SER A 123 9.83 -6.70 -14.69
CA SER A 123 9.20 -7.60 -13.73
C SER A 123 7.79 -7.10 -13.46
N CYS A 124 6.81 -7.93 -13.82
CA CYS A 124 5.40 -7.59 -13.77
C CYS A 124 4.70 -8.18 -12.55
N ASP A 125 5.09 -9.38 -12.14
CA ASP A 125 4.44 -10.11 -11.06
C ASP A 125 5.44 -10.70 -10.06
N ASN A 126 4.93 -11.03 -8.89
CA ASN A 126 5.61 -11.81 -7.84
C ASN A 126 6.87 -11.16 -7.26
N GLY A 127 7.04 -9.85 -7.42
CA GLY A 127 8.09 -9.17 -6.71
C GLY A 127 7.78 -9.12 -5.21
N SER A 128 8.80 -9.35 -4.39
CA SER A 128 8.67 -9.33 -2.95
C SER A 128 9.86 -8.68 -2.27
N GLY A 129 9.60 -7.98 -1.17
CA GLY A 129 10.61 -7.40 -0.29
C GLY A 129 10.33 -7.74 1.16
N THR A 130 11.35 -7.60 2.00
CA THR A 130 11.19 -7.68 3.45
C THR A 130 11.79 -6.45 4.10
N THR A 131 11.02 -5.82 4.99
CA THR A 131 11.48 -4.71 5.82
C THR A 131 11.68 -5.23 7.24
N ASN A 132 12.90 -5.07 7.77
CA ASN A 132 13.28 -5.44 9.14
C ASN A 132 12.94 -6.89 9.53
N ASN A 133 12.89 -7.82 8.56
CA ASN A 133 12.47 -9.23 8.73
C ASN A 133 11.08 -9.43 9.38
N GLN A 134 10.23 -8.41 9.39
CA GLN A 134 8.93 -8.44 10.05
C GLN A 134 7.77 -8.13 9.11
N ILE A 135 8.01 -7.33 8.08
CA ILE A 135 6.99 -6.96 7.10
C ILE A 135 7.41 -7.52 5.76
N THR A 136 6.56 -8.35 5.16
CA THR A 136 6.73 -8.84 3.80
C THR A 136 5.86 -8.00 2.87
N THR A 137 6.46 -7.37 1.88
CA THR A 137 5.76 -6.68 0.80
C THR A 137 5.71 -7.58 -0.42
N ARG A 138 4.57 -7.60 -1.11
CA ARG A 138 4.38 -8.22 -2.41
C ARG A 138 3.79 -7.19 -3.35
N TRP A 139 4.22 -7.19 -4.59
CA TRP A 139 3.72 -6.25 -5.58
C TRP A 139 3.48 -6.92 -6.92
N SER A 140 2.57 -6.32 -7.69
CA SER A 140 2.31 -6.63 -9.08
C SER A 140 2.01 -5.36 -9.85
N VAL A 141 2.32 -5.39 -11.14
CA VAL A 141 2.05 -4.36 -12.13
C VAL A 141 1.33 -5.04 -13.27
N ALA A 142 0.12 -4.58 -13.58
CA ALA A 142 -0.71 -5.16 -14.63
C ALA A 142 -1.31 -4.05 -15.49
N ARG A 143 -1.46 -4.30 -16.79
CA ARG A 143 -2.26 -3.42 -17.64
C ARG A 143 -3.75 -3.65 -17.41
N GLU A 144 -4.55 -2.62 -17.61
CA GLU A 144 -5.98 -2.83 -17.81
C GLU A 144 -6.28 -3.21 -19.27
N SER A 145 -7.31 -4.03 -19.47
CA SER A 145 -7.72 -4.51 -20.78
C SER A 145 -9.03 -3.86 -21.24
N GLY A 146 -9.28 -3.95 -22.55
CA GLY A 146 -10.48 -3.39 -23.19
C GLY A 146 -10.43 -1.87 -23.35
N LEU A 147 -11.50 -1.33 -23.93
CA LEU A 147 -11.59 0.08 -24.31
C LEU A 147 -11.49 1.05 -23.11
N LEU A 148 -11.90 0.62 -21.91
CA LEU A 148 -11.83 1.42 -20.69
C LEU A 148 -10.48 1.33 -19.96
N GLY A 149 -9.66 0.35 -20.34
CA GLY A 149 -8.34 0.08 -19.78
C GLY A 149 -7.18 0.54 -20.67
N GLU A 150 -7.50 1.14 -21.82
CA GLU A 150 -6.50 1.61 -22.77
C GLU A 150 -5.62 2.69 -22.13
N GLY A 151 -4.30 2.49 -22.19
CA GLY A 151 -3.33 3.42 -21.62
C GLY A 151 -3.35 3.46 -20.09
N LEU A 152 -3.78 2.39 -19.41
CA LEU A 152 -3.83 2.31 -17.95
C LEU A 152 -3.04 1.12 -17.41
N ILE A 153 -2.32 1.37 -16.31
CA ILE A 153 -1.57 0.39 -15.55
C ILE A 153 -2.03 0.45 -14.09
N ILE A 154 -2.28 -0.72 -13.50
CA ILE A 154 -2.55 -0.87 -12.08
C ILE A 154 -1.29 -1.42 -11.42
N ILE A 155 -0.84 -0.74 -10.37
CA ILE A 155 0.17 -1.24 -9.43
C ILE A 155 -0.55 -1.63 -8.14
N THR A 156 -0.42 -2.89 -7.75
CA THR A 156 -0.97 -3.39 -6.48
C THR A 156 0.17 -3.77 -5.56
N VAL A 157 0.14 -3.29 -4.32
CA VAL A 157 1.11 -3.63 -3.28
C VAL A 157 0.37 -4.14 -2.06
N THR A 158 0.74 -5.34 -1.59
CA THR A 158 0.24 -5.91 -0.35
C THR A 158 1.39 -6.08 0.64
N ALA A 159 1.31 -5.42 1.78
CA ALA A 159 2.26 -5.57 2.88
C ALA A 159 1.61 -6.34 4.03
N THR A 160 2.32 -7.31 4.61
CA THR A 160 1.85 -8.11 5.74
C THR A 160 2.90 -8.14 6.84
N HIS A 161 2.51 -7.81 8.06
CA HIS A 161 3.35 -7.99 9.24
C HIS A 161 3.27 -9.44 9.73
N SER A 162 4.37 -9.97 10.23
CA SER A 162 4.45 -11.27 10.93
C SER A 162 3.50 -11.44 12.13
N ARG A 163 2.91 -10.35 12.63
CA ARG A 163 1.98 -10.34 13.77
C ARG A 163 0.51 -10.24 13.34
N GLY A 164 0.22 -10.26 12.04
CA GLY A 164 -1.14 -10.32 11.50
C GLY A 164 -1.55 -9.18 10.57
N PRO A 165 -1.29 -7.89 10.87
CA PRO A 165 -1.80 -6.79 10.06
C PRO A 165 -1.37 -6.86 8.59
N THR A 166 -2.35 -6.73 7.70
CA THR A 166 -2.15 -6.70 6.25
C THR A 166 -2.79 -5.43 5.69
N VAL A 167 -2.08 -4.75 4.79
CA VAL A 167 -2.57 -3.59 4.05
C VAL A 167 -2.31 -3.81 2.57
N THR A 168 -3.33 -3.57 1.75
CA THR A 168 -3.21 -3.55 0.29
C THR A 168 -3.46 -2.14 -0.20
N LEU A 169 -2.52 -1.62 -0.98
CA LEU A 169 -2.61 -0.33 -1.67
C LEU A 169 -2.65 -0.59 -3.18
N VAL A 170 -3.42 0.22 -3.88
CA VAL A 170 -3.55 0.18 -5.33
C VAL A 170 -3.33 1.58 -5.88
N ASN A 171 -2.48 1.70 -6.89
CA ASN A 171 -2.32 2.91 -7.68
C ASN A 171 -2.66 2.63 -9.13
N ARG A 172 -3.44 3.52 -9.75
CA ARG A 172 -3.83 3.44 -11.16
C ARG A 172 -3.15 4.58 -11.89
N ILE A 173 -2.29 4.24 -12.85
CA ILE A 173 -1.45 5.17 -13.59
C ILE A 173 -1.92 5.16 -15.04
N SER A 174 -2.13 6.35 -15.58
CA SER A 174 -2.45 6.56 -16.99
C SER A 174 -1.20 6.92 -17.79
N CYS A 175 -1.27 6.70 -19.10
CA CYS A 175 -0.25 7.18 -20.03
C CYS A 175 -0.10 8.71 -20.02
N TYR A 176 -1.07 9.45 -19.46
CA TYR A 176 -1.01 10.91 -19.32
C TYR A 176 -0.20 11.38 -18.11
N ASP A 177 0.09 10.49 -17.16
CA ASP A 177 0.81 10.82 -15.92
C ASP A 177 2.33 10.86 -16.11
N VAL A 178 2.83 10.53 -17.30
CA VAL A 178 4.25 10.67 -17.64
C VAL A 178 4.61 12.13 -17.91
N PHE A 179 5.92 12.44 -17.84
CA PHE A 179 6.45 13.75 -18.19
C PHE A 179 7.40 13.69 -19.40
N PRO A 180 7.23 14.55 -20.42
CA PRO A 180 6.14 15.51 -20.59
C PRO A 180 4.80 14.82 -20.84
N SER A 181 3.70 15.48 -20.48
CA SER A 181 2.36 14.94 -20.73
C SER A 181 2.11 14.81 -22.24
N PRO A 182 1.50 13.70 -22.69
CA PRO A 182 1.13 13.50 -24.09
C PRO A 182 0.21 14.60 -24.63
N THR A 183 0.34 14.86 -25.93
CA THR A 183 -0.49 15.83 -26.67
C THR A 183 -1.03 15.19 -27.95
N SER A 184 -1.95 15.85 -28.64
CA SER A 184 -2.45 15.35 -29.92
C SER A 184 -1.34 15.19 -30.97
N ASP A 185 -0.34 16.06 -30.98
CA ASP A 185 0.76 16.05 -31.95
C ASP A 185 1.90 15.10 -31.56
N ALA A 186 2.06 14.85 -30.25
CA ALA A 186 2.99 13.90 -29.66
C ALA A 186 2.25 13.01 -28.63
N PRO A 187 1.49 11.98 -29.09
CA PRO A 187 0.62 11.19 -28.23
C PRO A 187 1.35 10.09 -27.43
N ALA A 188 2.62 9.83 -27.71
CA ALA A 188 3.40 8.85 -26.95
C ALA A 188 3.52 9.29 -25.47
N PRO A 189 3.40 8.37 -24.49
CA PRO A 189 3.33 6.91 -24.61
C PRO A 189 1.92 6.32 -24.68
N CYS A 190 0.88 7.13 -24.88
CA CYS A 190 -0.47 6.61 -25.01
C CYS A 190 -0.59 5.74 -26.27
N PRO A 191 -1.24 4.55 -26.17
CA PRO A 191 -1.55 3.75 -27.33
C PRO A 191 -2.48 4.52 -28.27
N THR A 192 -2.35 4.28 -29.56
CA THR A 192 -3.35 4.72 -30.53
C THR A 192 -4.64 3.94 -30.27
N PRO A 193 -5.83 4.57 -30.40
CA PRO A 193 -7.12 3.90 -30.29
C PRO A 193 -7.21 2.75 -31.30
N ALA A 194 -6.70 1.60 -30.89
CA ALA A 194 -7.04 0.35 -31.50
C ALA A 194 -8.30 -0.01 -30.75
N GLY A 195 -9.45 0.03 -31.43
CA GLY A 195 -10.60 -0.74 -30.96
C GLY A 195 -10.11 -2.18 -30.77
N GLY A 196 -9.63 -2.50 -29.58
CA GLY A 196 -9.23 -3.84 -29.22
C GLY A 196 -10.48 -4.71 -29.26
N PRO A 197 -10.34 -6.02 -29.51
CA PRO A 197 -11.45 -6.94 -29.26
C PRO A 197 -11.97 -6.82 -27.82
#